data_AF-A0A496TA53-F1
#
_entry.id   AF-A0A496TA53-F1
#
_cell.length_a   1.000
_cell.length_b   1.000
_cell.length_c   1.000
_cell.angle_alpha   90.00
_cell.angle_beta   90.00
_cell.angle_gamma   90.00
#
_symmetry.space_group_name_H-M   'P 1'
#
loop_
_entity.id
_entity.type
_entity.pdbx_description
1 polymer ?
#
loop_
_entity_poly.entity_id
_entity_poly.type
_entity_poly.pdbx_seq_one_letter_code
_entity_poly.pdbx_strand_id
1 'polypeptide(L)' 'MIMETAEETGRLKLDEIKIHPLHVIKETKLETQGGYWPLELEEYVDLASKFLEYLFLSTVIQRISVNCPVLQSGWCE' A
#
# COMPACT_ATOMS: atom_id res chain seq x y z
N MET A 1 -10.75 5.90 6.26
CA MET A 1 -9.71 6.09 5.20
C MET A 1 -8.37 5.50 5.66
N ILE A 2 -7.32 5.42 4.81
CA ILE A 2 -6.08 4.61 5.03
C ILE A 2 -5.51 4.71 6.45
N MET A 3 -5.46 5.90 7.06
CA MET A 3 -4.92 6.08 8.41
C MET A 3 -5.80 5.48 9.52
N GLU A 4 -7.12 5.47 9.36
CA GLU A 4 -8.02 4.73 10.27
C GLU A 4 -7.75 3.22 10.19
N THR A 5 -7.37 2.71 9.00
CA THR A 5 -6.91 1.32 8.86
C THR A 5 -5.59 1.11 9.60
N ALA A 6 -4.65 2.06 9.55
CA ALA A 6 -3.40 1.98 10.29
C ALA A 6 -3.65 1.87 11.80
N GLU A 7 -4.46 2.77 12.35
CA GLU A 7 -4.86 2.78 13.76
C GLU A 7 -5.50 1.46 14.19
N GLU A 8 -6.43 0.95 13.38
CA GLU A 8 -7.12 -0.29 13.67
C GLU A 8 -6.20 -1.52 13.57
N THR A 9 -5.28 -1.55 12.61
CA THR A 9 -4.28 -2.64 12.50
C THR A 9 -3.33 -2.68 13.70
N GLY A 10 -2.91 -1.50 14.20
CA GLY A 10 -2.15 -1.39 15.44
C GLY A 10 -2.92 -1.86 16.66
N ARG A 11 -4.20 -1.49 16.74
CA ARG A 11 -5.11 -1.92 17.82
C ARG A 11 -5.32 -3.43 17.86
N LEU A 12 -5.44 -4.06 16.69
CA LEU A 12 -5.61 -5.51 16.54
C LEU A 12 -4.36 -6.32 16.86
N LYS A 13 -3.18 -5.69 16.87
CA LYS A 13 -1.87 -6.33 17.18
C LYS A 13 -1.62 -7.55 16.30
N LEU A 14 -1.76 -7.37 14.98
CA LEU A 14 -1.52 -8.43 14.01
C LEU A 14 -0.08 -8.95 14.11
N ASP A 15 0.11 -10.26 14.01
CA ASP A 15 1.45 -10.85 14.03
C ASP A 15 2.26 -10.45 12.80
N GLU A 16 1.62 -10.38 11.63
CA GLU A 16 2.28 -10.11 10.35
C GLU A 16 1.43 -9.21 9.46
N ILE A 17 2.08 -8.31 8.72
CA ILE A 17 1.42 -7.42 7.77
C ILE A 17 2.18 -7.34 6.45
N LYS A 18 1.42 -7.14 5.37
CA LYS A 18 1.90 -7.01 4.02
C LYS A 18 1.22 -5.82 3.37
N ILE A 19 2.03 -4.84 2.98
CA ILE A 19 1.56 -3.59 2.40
C ILE A 19 1.88 -3.60 0.90
N HIS A 20 0.94 -3.08 0.10
CA HIS A 20 1.07 -2.91 -1.34
C HIS A 20 0.53 -1.56 -1.77
N PRO A 21 1.30 -0.75 -2.52
CA PRO A 21 0.69 0.28 -3.34
C PRO A 21 -0.27 -0.38 -4.34
N LEU A 22 -1.47 0.16 -4.45
CA LEU A 22 -2.45 -0.32 -5.42
C LEU A 22 -2.08 0.24 -6.80
N HIS A 23 -2.03 -0.64 -7.78
CA HIS A 23 -1.69 -0.29 -9.16
C HIS A 23 -2.83 -0.66 -10.11
N VAL A 24 -2.95 0.08 -11.21
CA VAL A 24 -3.85 -0.26 -12.32
C VAL A 24 -3.10 -1.18 -13.27
N ILE A 25 -3.58 -2.42 -13.38
CA ILE A 25 -3.01 -3.45 -14.26
C ILE A 25 -3.94 -3.60 -15.48
N LYS A 26 -3.34 -3.80 -16.66
CA LYS A 26 -4.09 -4.04 -17.90
C LYS A 26 -5.03 -5.23 -17.77
N GLU A 27 -6.18 -5.15 -18.44
CA GLU A 27 -7.23 -6.17 -18.48
C GLU A 27 -7.88 -6.46 -17.11
N THR A 28 -7.67 -5.60 -16.12
CA THR A 28 -8.38 -5.69 -14.85
C THR A 28 -9.64 -4.83 -14.85
N LYS A 29 -10.61 -5.18 -14.01
CA LYS A 29 -11.80 -4.34 -13.81
C LYS A 29 -11.44 -2.90 -13.42
N LEU A 30 -10.35 -2.72 -12.66
CA LEU A 30 -9.87 -1.42 -12.21
C LEU A 30 -9.42 -0.54 -13.39
N GLU A 31 -8.80 -1.12 -14.43
CA GLU A 31 -8.49 -0.39 -15.66
C GLU A 31 -9.77 0.05 -16.38
N THR A 32 -10.72 -0.87 -16.55
CA THR A 32 -11.92 -0.62 -17.36
C THR A 32 -12.96 0.30 -16.70
N GLN A 33 -13.07 0.27 -15.37
CA GLN A 33 -14.03 1.09 -14.64
C GLN A 33 -13.53 2.52 -14.40
N GLY A 34 -12.21 2.74 -14.49
CA GLY A 34 -11.59 4.04 -14.23
C GLY A 34 -11.86 4.54 -12.81
N GLY A 35 -11.67 5.84 -12.58
CA GLY A 35 -11.99 6.46 -11.29
C GLY A 35 -10.95 6.22 -10.18
N TYR A 36 -9.84 5.55 -10.50
CA TYR A 36 -8.72 5.37 -9.59
C TYR A 36 -7.41 5.79 -10.26
N TRP A 37 -6.63 6.58 -9.54
CA TRP A 37 -5.29 7.02 -9.94
C TRP A 37 -4.32 6.45 -8.90
N PRO A 38 -3.32 5.66 -9.31
CA PRO A 38 -2.27 5.19 -8.42
C PRO A 38 -1.59 6.37 -7.70
N LEU A 39 -1.11 6.11 -6.50
CA LEU A 39 -0.28 7.08 -5.77
C LEU A 39 1.03 7.32 -6.53
N GLU A 40 1.48 8.56 -6.54
CA GLU A 40 2.86 8.87 -6.91
C GLU A 40 3.82 8.37 -5.82
N LEU A 41 5.10 8.24 -6.16
CA LEU A 41 6.10 7.67 -5.26
C LEU A 41 6.18 8.42 -3.92
N GLU A 42 6.28 9.75 -3.99
CA GLU A 42 6.39 10.60 -2.80
C GLU A 42 5.14 10.51 -1.91
N GLU A 43 3.95 10.48 -2.52
CA GLU A 43 2.69 10.33 -1.78
C GLU A 43 2.62 8.99 -1.07
N TYR A 44 3.05 7.93 -1.75
CA TYR A 44 3.11 6.59 -1.18
C TYR A 44 4.13 6.52 -0.03
N VAL A 45 5.33 7.08 -0.18
CA VAL A 45 6.37 7.08 0.85
C VAL A 45 5.88 7.81 2.11
N ASP A 46 5.27 8.98 1.96
CA ASP A 46 4.74 9.75 3.08
C ASP A 46 3.64 9.00 3.83
N LEU A 47 2.72 8.38 3.09
CA LEU A 47 1.62 7.61 3.68
C LEU A 47 2.11 6.33 4.34
N ALA A 48 2.98 5.57 3.67
CA ALA A 48 3.53 4.32 4.19
C ALA A 48 4.34 4.59 5.47
N SER A 49 5.18 5.63 5.47
CA SER A 49 5.97 6.00 6.65
C SER A 49 5.08 6.27 7.85
N LYS A 50 4.02 7.08 7.67
CA LYS A 50 3.04 7.35 8.73
C LYS A 50 2.29 6.09 9.15
N PHE A 51 1.88 5.23 8.22
CA PHE A 51 1.16 3.99 8.50
C PHE A 51 1.98 3.08 9.44
N LEU A 52 3.28 2.95 9.20
CA LEU A 52 4.17 2.10 9.99
C LEU A 52 4.28 2.54 11.46
N GLU A 53 4.13 3.84 11.75
CA GLU A 53 4.18 4.37 13.13
C GLU A 53 3.03 3.87 14.01
N TYR A 54 1.92 3.42 13.41
CA TYR A 54 0.77 2.89 14.13
C TYR A 54 0.86 1.39 14.41
N LEU A 55 1.79 0.67 13.76
CA LEU A 55 1.88 -0.77 13.92
C LEU A 55 2.28 -1.16 15.34
N PHE A 56 1.80 -2.33 15.78
CA PHE A 56 2.25 -2.90 17.04
C PHE A 56 3.72 -3.31 16.91
N LEU A 57 4.52 -3.08 17.97
CA LEU A 57 5.98 -3.24 17.94
C LEU A 57 6.44 -4.65 17.53
N SER A 58 5.62 -5.68 17.77
CA SER A 58 5.93 -7.07 17.41
C SER A 58 5.37 -7.50 16.05
N THR A 59 4.65 -6.63 15.34
CA THR A 59 4.14 -6.94 14.00
C THR A 59 5.30 -7.08 13.02
N VAL A 60 5.40 -8.24 12.36
CA VAL A 60 6.38 -8.49 11.30
C VAL A 60 5.90 -7.85 10.01
N ILE A 61 6.72 -6.96 9.46
CA ILE A 61 6.48 -6.36 8.15
C ILE A 61 7.05 -7.30 7.08
N GLN A 62 6.19 -8.01 6.35
CA GLN A 62 6.61 -8.95 5.30
C GLN A 62 7.15 -8.22 4.06
N ARG A 63 6.48 -7.13 3.66
CA ARG A 63 6.87 -6.26 2.56
C ARG A 63 6.10 -4.95 2.59
N ILE A 64 6.72 -3.93 2.01
CA ILE A 64 6.18 -2.57 1.90
C ILE A 64 5.77 -2.30 0.44
N SER A 65 6.59 -2.70 -0.53
CA SER A 65 6.30 -2.62 -1.96
C SER A 65 6.51 -3.96 -2.68
N VAL A 66 6.18 -4.02 -3.96
CA VAL A 66 6.51 -5.13 -4.85
C VAL A 66 6.80 -4.61 -6.25
N ASN A 67 7.88 -5.06 -6.87
CA ASN A 67 8.08 -4.82 -8.29
C ASN A 67 6.97 -5.54 -9.07
N CYS A 68 6.25 -4.77 -9.88
CA CYS A 68 5.29 -5.30 -10.83
C CYS A 68 5.76 -4.94 -12.24
N PRO A 69 6.18 -5.92 -13.07
CA PRO A 69 6.80 -5.65 -14.37
C PRO A 69 5.83 -5.11 -15.43
N VAL A 70 4.52 -5.03 -15.11
CA VAL A 70 3.45 -4.63 -16.04
C VAL A 70 2.80 -3.29 -15.66
N LEU A 71 3.50 -2.46 -14.88
CA LEU A 71 2.95 -1.22 -14.33
C LEU A 71 2.83 -0.09 -15.36
N GLN A 72 1.79 0.73 -15.17
CA GLN A 72 1.74 2.09 -15.73
C GLN A 72 2.41 3.13 -14.83
N SER A 73 2.54 2.87 -13.51
CA SER A 73 3.21 3.77 -12.56
C SER A 73 4.72 3.59 -12.64
N GLY A 74 5.43 4.54 -13.25
CA GLY A 74 6.84 4.44 -13.65
C GLY A 74 7.90 4.39 -12.55
N TRP A 75 7.52 4.27 -11.27
CA TRP A 75 8.43 4.37 -10.12
C TRP A 75 8.66 3.07 -9.36
N CYS A 76 7.83 2.05 -9.58
CA CYS A 76 7.98 0.76 -8.90
C CYS A 76 8.82 -0.17 -9.79
N GLU A 77 10.13 0.11 -9.84
CA GLU A 77 11.16 -0.74 -10.45
C GLU A 77 11.60 -1.89 -9.54
#